data_AF-A0A2K8K9Y4-F1
#
_entry.id   AF-A0A2K8K9Y4-F1
#
_cell.length_a   1.000
_cell.length_b   1.000
_cell.length_c   1.000
_cell.angle_alpha   90.00
_cell.angle_beta   90.00
_cell.angle_gamma   90.00
#
_symmetry.space_group_name_H-M   'P 1'
#
loop_
_entity.id
_entity.type
_entity.pdbx_description
1 polymer ?
#
loop_
_entity_poly.entity_id
_entity_poly.type
_entity_poly.pdbx_seq_one_letter_code
_entity_poly.pdbx_strand_id
1 'polypeptide(L)'
;MAQFDQLPRELRQWLATAILPWSAKSVLKHWKAALLRAGGDKGRACALLSELEARCIARDASLIWGACHPAATPANTATRPSPRAMR
;
A
#
# COMPACT_ATOMS: atom_id res chain seq x y z
N MET A 1 2.34 -9.77 22.35
CA MET A 1 2.37 -8.29 22.31
C MET A 1 3.78 -7.70 22.21
N ALA A 2 4.83 -8.25 22.86
CA ALA A 2 6.17 -7.64 22.94
C ALA A 2 6.95 -7.36 21.62
N GLN A 3 6.51 -7.90 20.47
CA GLN A 3 7.16 -7.65 19.18
C GLN A 3 6.89 -6.25 18.61
N PHE A 4 5.82 -5.57 19.05
CA PHE A 4 5.53 -4.20 18.64
C PHE A 4 6.44 -3.17 19.36
N ASP A 5 6.84 -3.43 20.60
CA ASP A 5 7.70 -2.53 21.39
C ASP A 5 9.15 -2.48 20.90
N GLN A 6 9.64 -3.56 20.27
CA GLN A 6 10.99 -3.62 19.72
C GLN A 6 11.11 -2.98 18.33
N LEU A 7 10.06 -2.34 17.83
CA LEU A 7 10.08 -1.73 16.51
C LEU A 7 10.86 -0.41 16.50
N PRO A 8 11.69 -0.18 15.46
CA PRO A 8 12.34 1.11 15.21
C PRO A 8 11.32 2.24 15.23
N ARG A 9 11.75 3.42 15.70
CA ARG A 9 10.87 4.58 15.85
C ARG A 9 10.22 4.98 14.53
N GLU A 10 10.96 4.90 13.43
CA GLU A 10 10.51 5.22 12.08
C GLU A 10 9.45 4.23 11.61
N LEU A 11 9.64 2.94 11.91
CA LEU A 11 8.66 1.92 11.57
C LEU A 11 7.37 2.08 12.38
N ARG A 12 7.47 2.51 13.64
CA ARG A 12 6.31 2.88 14.47
C ARG A 12 5.56 4.10 13.92
N GLN A 13 6.29 5.12 13.45
CA GLN A 13 5.67 6.28 12.80
C GLN A 13 4.93 5.89 11.53
N TRP A 14 5.55 5.05 10.69
CA TRP A 14 4.89 4.54 9.50
C TRP A 14 3.64 3.71 9.83
N LEU A 15 3.71 2.84 10.84
CA LEU A 15 2.55 2.07 11.31
C LEU A 15 1.42 2.96 11.83
N ALA A 16 1.71 4.11 12.43
CA ALA A 16 0.69 5.05 12.88
C ALA A 16 -0.06 5.72 11.70
N THR A 17 0.56 5.75 10.51
CA THR A 17 -0.06 6.27 9.28
C THR A 17 -0.63 5.18 8.37
N ALA A 18 -0.34 3.91 8.65
CA ALA A 18 -0.76 2.78 7.83
C ALA A 18 -2.28 2.58 7.91
N ILE A 19 -2.88 2.26 6.76
CA ILE A 19 -4.34 2.10 6.63
C ILE A 19 -4.75 0.66 6.99
N LEU A 20 -3.91 -0.32 6.68
CA LEU A 20 -4.20 -1.72 6.97
C LEU A 20 -3.75 -2.08 8.41
N PRO A 21 -4.49 -2.98 9.10
CA PRO A 21 -4.07 -3.52 10.39
C PRO A 21 -2.94 -4.55 10.18
N TRP A 22 -1.74 -4.07 9.92
CA TRP A 22 -0.56 -4.91 9.74
C TRP A 22 -0.14 -5.60 11.04
N SER A 23 0.25 -6.88 10.94
CA SER A 23 0.98 -7.55 12.03
C SER A 23 2.44 -7.11 12.07
N ALA A 24 2.97 -6.77 13.26
CA ALA A 24 4.36 -6.36 13.46
C ALA A 24 5.39 -7.31 12.82
N LYS A 25 5.14 -8.62 12.85
CA LYS A 25 6.06 -9.62 12.30
C LYS A 25 6.18 -9.50 10.78
N SER A 26 5.05 -9.32 10.09
CA SER A 26 5.04 -9.12 8.63
C SER A 26 5.67 -7.79 8.26
N VAL A 27 5.32 -6.72 8.97
CA VAL A 27 5.87 -5.38 8.70
C VAL A 27 7.38 -5.35 8.89
N LEU A 28 7.91 -5.96 9.97
CA LEU A 28 9.34 -6.01 10.24
C LEU A 28 10.10 -6.82 9.19
N LYS A 29 9.51 -7.92 8.69
CA LYS A 29 10.10 -8.70 7.59
C LYS A 29 10.23 -7.86 6.31
N HIS A 30 9.18 -7.15 5.92
CA HIS A 30 9.20 -6.30 4.73
C HIS A 30 10.12 -5.09 4.92
N TRP A 31 10.14 -4.48 6.10
CA TRP A 31 11.01 -3.36 6.42
C TRP A 31 12.49 -3.73 6.33
N LYS A 32 12.90 -4.89 6.86
CA LYS A 32 14.28 -5.39 6.73
C LYS A 32 14.67 -5.58 5.27
N ALA A 33 13.80 -6.20 4.47
CA ALA A 33 14.05 -6.38 3.05
C ALA A 33 14.14 -5.04 2.30
N ALA A 34 13.25 -4.09 2.62
CA ALA A 34 13.24 -2.76 2.05
C ALA A 34 14.49 -1.95 2.43
N LEU A 35 14.94 -2.02 3.68
CA LEU A 35 16.18 -1.39 4.14
C LEU A 35 17.42 -1.93 3.42
N LEU A 36 17.51 -3.24 3.26
CA LEU A 36 18.61 -3.85 2.49
C LEU A 36 18.63 -3.33 1.05
N ARG A 37 17.45 -3.19 0.44
CA ARG A 37 17.28 -2.68 -0.92
C ARG A 37 17.55 -1.16 -1.03
N ALA A 38 17.23 -0.42 0.01
CA ALA A 38 17.43 1.02 0.10
C ALA A 38 18.83 1.43 0.57
N GLY A 39 19.71 0.46 0.86
CA GLY A 39 21.07 0.72 1.34
C GLY A 39 21.12 1.34 2.74
N GLY A 40 20.13 1.05 3.59
CA GLY A 40 20.02 1.62 4.94
C GLY A 40 19.24 2.93 5.03
N ASP A 41 18.75 3.46 3.90
CA ASP A 41 17.88 4.63 3.89
C ASP A 41 16.48 4.28 4.41
N LYS A 42 16.16 4.83 5.58
CA LYS A 42 14.90 4.58 6.30
C LYS A 42 13.70 5.22 5.60
N GLY A 43 13.88 6.38 4.96
CA GLY A 43 12.82 7.08 4.24
C GLY A 43 12.40 6.31 2.99
N ARG A 44 13.38 5.85 2.21
CA ARG A 44 13.13 4.93 1.08
C ARG A 44 12.51 3.62 1.52
N ALA A 45 12.93 3.05 2.63
CA ALA A 45 12.32 1.83 3.16
C ALA A 45 10.84 2.03 3.53
N CYS A 46 10.47 3.19 4.09
CA CYS A 46 9.07 3.52 4.37
C CYS A 46 8.26 3.73 3.08
N ALA A 47 8.82 4.39 2.06
CA ALA A 47 8.16 4.54 0.77
C ALA A 47 7.86 3.19 0.10
N LEU A 48 8.83 2.27 0.14
CA LEU A 48 8.65 0.90 -0.37
C LEU A 48 7.55 0.13 0.40
N LEU A 49 7.43 0.35 1.71
CA LEU A 49 6.35 -0.24 2.51
C LEU A 49 4.98 0.35 2.13
N SER A 50 4.88 1.66 1.92
CA SER A 50 3.64 2.31 1.47
C SER A 50 3.20 1.81 0.09
N GLU A 51 4.13 1.54 -0.83
CA GLU A 51 3.81 0.91 -2.11
C GLU A 51 3.27 -0.51 -1.94
N LEU A 52 3.85 -1.30 -1.04
CA LEU A 52 3.36 -2.65 -0.73
C LEU A 52 1.95 -2.62 -0.14
N GLU A 53 1.68 -1.65 0.74
CA GLU A 53 0.34 -1.41 1.27
C GLU A 53 -0.67 -1.09 0.18
N ALA A 54 -0.35 -0.14 -0.70
CA ALA A 54 -1.23 0.21 -1.81
C ALA A 54 -1.54 -1.00 -2.71
N ARG A 55 -0.56 -1.88 -2.95
CA ARG A 55 -0.75 -3.12 -3.73
C ARG A 55 -1.63 -4.13 -2.99
N CYS A 56 -1.46 -4.29 -1.68
CA CYS A 56 -2.35 -5.12 -0.87
C CYS A 56 -3.78 -4.60 -0.92
N ILE A 57 -3.97 -3.29 -0.71
CA ILE A 57 -5.29 -2.64 -0.79
C ILE A 57 -5.91 -2.86 -2.18
N ALA A 58 -5.15 -2.66 -3.27
CA ALA A 58 -5.66 -2.86 -4.63
C ALA A 58 -6.07 -4.33 -4.87
N ARG A 59 -5.29 -5.29 -4.35
CA ARG A 59 -5.59 -6.72 -4.45
C ARG A 59 -6.82 -7.10 -3.64
N ASP A 60 -6.91 -6.67 -2.38
CA ASP A 60 -8.07 -6.91 -1.53
C ASP A 60 -9.33 -6.24 -2.10
N ALA A 61 -9.19 -5.02 -2.61
CA ALA A 61 -10.28 -4.32 -3.28
C ALA A 61 -10.78 -5.07 -4.52
N SER A 62 -9.85 -5.64 -5.30
CA SER A 62 -10.19 -6.48 -6.46
C SER A 62 -10.87 -7.80 -6.05
N LEU A 63 -10.48 -8.39 -4.92
CA LEU A 63 -11.06 -9.62 -4.40
C LEU A 63 -12.46 -9.41 -3.81
N ILE A 64 -12.65 -8.32 -3.06
CA ILE A 64 -13.90 -8.02 -2.34
C ILE A 64 -14.95 -7.41 -3.28
N TRP A 65 -14.54 -6.46 -4.13
CA TRP A 65 -15.45 -5.67 -4.97
C TRP A 65 -15.31 -5.95 -6.47
N GLY A 66 -14.38 -6.83 -6.88
CA GLY A 66 -14.14 -7.13 -8.30
C GLY A 66 -13.46 -5.97 -9.05
N ALA A 67 -13.40 -6.10 -10.39
CA ALA A 67 -12.78 -5.10 -11.28
C ALA A 67 -13.51 -3.74 -11.35
N CYS A 68 -14.65 -3.59 -10.64
CA CYS A 68 -15.46 -2.37 -10.65
C CYS A 68 -15.05 -1.35 -9.57
N HIS A 69 -14.12 -1.69 -8.66
CA HIS A 69 -13.66 -0.75 -7.65
C HIS A 69 -12.60 0.21 -8.20
N PRO A 70 -12.69 1.54 -7.97
CA PRO A 70 -11.74 2.52 -8.52
C PRO A 70 -10.29 2.31 -8.05
N ALA A 71 -10.07 1.63 -6.93
CA ALA A 71 -8.71 1.25 -6.50
C ALA A 71 -8.21 -0.09 -7.10
N ALA A 72 -9.08 -0.89 -7.72
CA ALA A 72 -8.73 -2.13 -8.41
C ALA A 72 -8.36 -1.87 -9.89
N THR A 73 -9.00 -0.86 -10.50
CA THR A 73 -8.67 -0.43 -11.86
C THR A 73 -7.56 0.62 -11.81
N PRO A 74 -6.35 0.38 -12.36
CA PRO A 74 -5.43 1.49 -12.61
C PRO A 74 -6.15 2.44 -13.57
N ALA A 75 -6.34 3.70 -13.16
CA ALA A 75 -7.13 4.70 -13.87
C ALA A 75 -6.62 4.90 -15.32
N ASN A 76 -7.07 4.04 -16.23
CA ASN A 76 -7.10 4.27 -17.66
C ASN A 76 -8.56 4.26 -18.12
N THR A 77 -9.40 5.02 -17.40
CA THR A 77 -10.71 5.43 -17.88
C THR A 77 -10.67 6.93 -18.06
N ALA A 78 -9.95 7.34 -19.10
CA ALA A 78 -10.25 8.60 -19.76
C ALA A 78 -11.69 8.53 -20.27
N THR A 79 -12.63 8.91 -19.43
CA THR A 79 -13.97 9.29 -19.87
C THR A 79 -13.82 10.50 -20.79
N ARG A 80 -14.11 10.33 -22.07
CA ARG A 80 -14.73 11.39 -22.86
C ARG A 80 -16.16 10.96 -23.23
N PRO A 81 -17.08 11.92 -23.27
CA PRO A 81 -18.50 11.71 -23.03
C PRO A 81 -19.21 11.08 -24.22
N SER A 82 -20.28 10.36 -23.93
CA SER A 82 -21.28 9.94 -24.92
C SER A 82 -21.74 11.13 -25.78
N PRO A 83 -21.69 11.05 -27.12
CA PRO A 83 -22.50 11.89 -27.96
C PRO A 83 -23.84 11.20 -28.15
N ARG A 84 -24.80 11.57 -27.30
CA ARG A 84 -26.22 11.50 -27.64
C ARG A 84 -26.49 12.57 -28.71
N ALA A 85 -26.15 12.28 -29.96
CA ALA A 85 -26.51 12.96 -31.21
C ALA A 85 -25.98 12.07 -32.35
N MET A 86 -26.74 11.54 -33.31
CA MET A 86 -27.78 12.10 -34.18
C MET A 86 -28.95 11.07 -34.28
N ARG A 87 -30.20 11.49 -34.07
CA ARG A 87 -31.21 11.69 -35.14
C ARG A 87 -31.27 10.59 -36.19
#